data_AF-A0A1C1Z1R2-F1
#
_entry.id   AF-A0A1C1Z1R2-F1
#
_cell.length_a   1.000
_cell.length_b   1.000
_cell.length_c   1.000
_cell.angle_alpha   90.00
_cell.angle_beta   90.00
_cell.angle_gamma   90.00
#
_symmetry.space_group_name_H-M   'P 1'
#
loop_
_entity.id
_entity.type
_entity.pdbx_description
1 polymer ?
#
loop_
_entity_poly.entity_id
_entity_poly.type
_entity_poly.pdbx_seq_one_letter_code
_entity_poly.pdbx_strand_id
1 'polypeptide(L)'
;MPLVAAFSGWKGIPWLCWSSSDLKPTLVLHADHIECRVLRTRRKPYDAVSRVDYRQTAGTTNIVLEFSDSVSSFVGNTANRDLARDAIQRLARMGCPLSPRSRALIDG
;
A
#
# COMPACT_ATOMS: atom_id res chain seq x y z
N MET A 1 1.10 -5.65 -9.23
CA MET A 1 -0.32 -5.95 -8.92
C MET A 1 -1.20 -4.87 -9.55
N PRO A 2 -2.41 -5.18 -10.01
CA PRO A 2 -3.29 -4.19 -10.63
C PRO A 2 -3.77 -3.16 -9.59
N LEU A 3 -3.69 -1.87 -9.95
CA LEU A 3 -4.22 -0.75 -9.18
C LEU A 3 -5.08 0.11 -10.10
N VAL A 4 -6.17 0.66 -9.57
CA VAL A 4 -7.01 1.62 -10.30
C VAL A 4 -6.63 3.07 -10.02
N ALA A 5 -6.04 3.32 -8.86
CA ALA A 5 -5.57 4.63 -8.44
C ALA A 5 -4.43 4.48 -7.43
N ALA A 6 -3.57 5.49 -7.32
CA ALA A 6 -2.60 5.60 -6.24
C ALA A 6 -2.54 7.02 -5.69
N PHE A 7 -2.19 7.15 -4.41
CA PHE A 7 -2.15 8.43 -3.70
C PHE A 7 -0.89 8.52 -2.82
N SER A 8 -0.37 9.74 -2.64
CA SER A 8 0.61 10.03 -1.59
C SER A 8 -0.13 10.63 -0.41
N GLY A 9 -0.09 9.95 0.73
CA GLY A 9 -0.70 10.40 1.98
C GLY A 9 0.34 10.91 2.98
N TRP A 10 -0.16 11.45 4.09
CA TRP A 10 0.64 11.67 5.29
C TRP A 10 0.65 10.40 6.15
N LYS A 11 1.82 10.00 6.63
CA LYS A 11 1.98 8.87 7.56
C LYS A 11 1.12 9.10 8.81
N GLY A 12 0.34 8.11 9.22
CA GLY A 12 -0.57 8.23 10.35
C GLY A 12 -1.87 9.01 10.09
N ILE A 13 -2.00 9.73 8.96
CA ILE A 13 -3.19 10.52 8.62
C ILE A 13 -3.74 10.07 7.25
N PRO A 14 -4.42 8.92 7.19
CA PRO A 14 -4.76 8.26 5.93
C PRO A 14 -5.81 8.97 5.07
N TRP A 15 -6.55 9.94 5.62
CA TRP A 15 -7.56 10.71 4.87
C TRP A 15 -6.98 11.94 4.15
N LEU A 16 -5.75 12.35 4.48
CA LEU A 16 -5.13 13.51 3.86
C LEU A 16 -4.10 13.06 2.82
N CYS A 17 -4.53 13.07 1.56
CA CYS A 17 -3.67 12.84 0.40
C CYS A 17 -3.25 14.16 -0.23
N TRP A 18 -1.98 14.29 -0.60
CA TRP A 18 -1.44 15.50 -1.23
C TRP A 18 -1.09 15.31 -2.70
N SER A 19 -1.16 14.08 -3.22
CA SER A 19 -1.15 13.79 -4.66
C SER A 19 -1.91 12.50 -4.96
N SER A 20 -2.41 12.38 -6.19
CA SER A 20 -3.06 11.19 -6.74
C SER A 20 -2.61 10.93 -8.18
N SER A 21 -2.77 9.70 -8.66
CA SER A 21 -2.61 9.35 -10.07
C SER A 21 -3.42 8.10 -10.43
N ASP A 22 -4.18 8.22 -11.52
CA ASP A 22 -4.96 7.11 -12.10
C ASP A 22 -4.39 6.66 -13.46
N LEU A 23 -3.44 7.42 -14.03
CA LEU A 23 -2.91 7.17 -15.38
C LEU A 23 -2.07 5.90 -15.46
N LYS A 24 -1.23 5.68 -14.45
CA LYS A 24 -0.39 4.48 -14.35
C LYS A 24 0.03 4.28 -12.89
N PRO A 25 -0.90 4.10 -11.93
CA PRO A 25 -0.52 3.75 -10.56
C PRO A 25 0.28 2.44 -10.57
N THR A 26 1.27 2.30 -9.70
CA THR A 26 2.14 1.11 -9.71
C THR A 26 2.41 0.64 -8.29
N LEU A 27 2.22 -0.67 -8.07
CA LEU A 27 2.75 -1.42 -6.94
C LEU A 27 3.26 -2.77 -7.48
N VAL A 28 4.58 -2.92 -7.50
CA VAL A 28 5.26 -4.15 -7.89
C VAL A 28 6.09 -4.62 -6.70
N LEU A 29 5.94 -5.89 -6.35
CA LEU A 29 6.68 -6.54 -5.29
C LEU A 29 7.77 -7.37 -5.95
N HIS A 30 9.00 -6.86 -5.96
CA HIS A 30 10.18 -7.57 -6.46
C HIS A 30 10.74 -8.47 -5.35
N ALA A 31 11.75 -9.28 -5.66
CA ALA A 31 12.31 -10.20 -4.67
C ALA A 31 12.95 -9.49 -3.46
N ASP A 32 13.51 -8.30 -3.66
CA ASP A 32 14.30 -7.54 -2.68
C ASP A 32 13.67 -6.19 -2.29
N HIS A 33 12.77 -5.66 -3.11
CA HIS A 33 12.19 -4.33 -2.88
C HIS A 33 10.76 -4.18 -3.39
N ILE A 34 10.12 -3.12 -2.94
CA ILE A 34 8.84 -2.62 -3.42
C ILE A 34 9.10 -1.49 -4.41
N GLU A 35 8.51 -1.58 -5.60
CA GLU A 35 8.39 -0.44 -6.51
C GLU A 35 6.96 0.13 -6.41
N CYS A 36 6.85 1.40 -6.02
CA CYS A 36 5.58 2.10 -5.94
C CYS A 36 5.62 3.44 -6.70
N ARG A 37 4.51 3.81 -7.35
CA ARG A 37 4.41 5.08 -8.07
C ARG A 37 3.02 5.70 -7.93
N VAL A 38 3.05 6.98 -7.55
CA VAL A 38 1.93 7.92 -7.68
C VAL A 38 2.28 8.86 -8.84
N LEU A 39 3.12 9.86 -8.60
CA LEU A 39 3.67 10.74 -9.64
C LEU A 39 5.07 10.29 -10.09
N ARG A 40 5.95 9.99 -9.13
CA ARG A 40 7.32 9.50 -9.36
C ARG A 40 7.47 8.08 -8.83
N THR A 41 8.25 7.25 -9.53
CA THR A 41 8.61 5.92 -9.02
C THR A 41 9.52 6.05 -7.80
N ARG A 42 9.16 5.33 -6.74
CA ARG A 42 9.98 5.09 -5.55
C ARG A 42 10.27 3.61 -5.47
N ARG A 43 11.50 3.27 -5.10
CA ARG A 43 11.90 1.91 -4.73
C ARG A 43 12.25 1.91 -3.26
N LYS A 44 11.69 0.97 -2.51
CA LYS A 44 11.88 0.86 -1.06
C LYS A 44 12.15 -0.59 -0.69
N PRO A 45 13.21 -0.89 0.07
CA PRO A 45 13.39 -2.22 0.61
C PRO A 45 12.24 -2.56 1.58
N TYR A 46 12.00 -3.86 1.79
CA TYR A 46 10.88 -4.31 2.63
C TYR A 46 11.03 -3.89 4.11
N ASP A 47 12.25 -3.78 4.60
CA ASP A 47 12.59 -3.32 5.96
C ASP A 47 12.28 -1.82 6.19
N ALA A 48 12.22 -1.02 5.13
CA ALA A 48 11.80 0.36 5.20
C ALA A 48 10.29 0.50 5.42
N VAL A 49 9.49 -0.57 5.28
CA VAL A 49 8.06 -0.54 5.57
C VAL A 49 7.85 -0.58 7.08
N SER A 50 7.36 0.51 7.65
CA SER A 50 7.01 0.54 9.07
C SER A 50 5.64 -0.07 9.36
N ARG A 51 4.72 -0.05 8.39
CA ARG A 51 3.38 -0.61 8.53
C ARG A 51 2.69 -0.80 7.17
N VAL A 52 2.04 -1.94 7.00
CA VAL A 52 1.05 -2.20 5.95
C VAL A 52 -0.34 -2.13 6.57
N ASP A 53 -1.19 -1.25 6.05
CA ASP A 53 -2.57 -1.08 6.50
C ASP A 53 -3.58 -1.35 5.38
N TYR A 54 -4.77 -1.79 5.76
CA TYR A 54 -5.89 -2.10 4.85
C TYR A 54 -7.08 -1.21 5.17
N ARG A 55 -7.54 -0.43 4.19
CA ARG A 55 -8.67 0.49 4.35
C ARG A 55 -9.73 0.18 3.30
N GLN A 56 -10.94 -0.11 3.76
CA GLN A 56 -12.13 -0.20 2.91
C GLN A 56 -13.09 0.93 3.28
N THR A 57 -13.50 1.70 2.29
CA THR A 57 -14.56 2.72 2.41
C THR A 57 -15.58 2.52 1.31
N ALA A 58 -16.70 3.25 1.35
CA ALA A 58 -17.68 3.23 0.26
C ALA A 58 -16.99 3.60 -1.07
N GLY A 59 -16.81 2.60 -1.94
CA GLY A 59 -16.22 2.77 -3.27
C GLY A 59 -14.71 2.57 -3.39
N THR A 60 -13.94 2.39 -2.30
CA THR A 60 -12.49 2.16 -2.43
C THR A 60 -11.97 1.03 -1.54
N THR A 61 -11.04 0.26 -2.10
CA THR A 61 -10.34 -0.82 -1.40
C THR A 61 -8.84 -0.56 -1.48
N ASN A 62 -8.26 -0.03 -0.40
CA ASN A 62 -6.92 0.52 -0.41
C ASN A 62 -5.95 -0.29 0.45
N ILE A 63 -4.73 -0.44 -0.08
CA ILE A 63 -3.54 -0.80 0.69
C ILE A 63 -2.79 0.48 1.00
N VAL A 64 -2.33 0.63 2.24
CA VAL A 64 -1.51 1.75 2.68
C VAL A 64 -0.15 1.21 3.10
N LEU A 65 0.92 1.74 2.52
CA LEU A 65 2.30 1.49 2.91
C LEU A 65 2.84 2.73 3.61
N GLU A 66 3.18 2.59 4.89
CA GLU A 66 3.93 3.59 5.63
C GLU A 66 5.39 3.18 5.67
N PHE A 67 6.29 4.15 5.46
CA PHE A 67 7.73 3.92 5.46
C PHE A 67 8.37 4.51 6.73
N SER A 68 9.41 3.88 7.27
CA SER A 68 10.17 4.37 8.42
C SER A 68 10.94 5.64 8.09
N ASP A 69 11.46 5.72 6.87
CA ASP A 69 12.29 6.81 6.36
C ASP A 69 11.52 7.96 5.69
N SER A 70 10.19 7.99 5.84
CA SER A 70 9.34 8.97 5.17
C SER A 70 8.12 9.35 6.00
N VAL A 71 7.83 10.65 6.03
CA VAL A 71 6.56 11.18 6.54
C VAL A 71 5.40 10.96 5.56
N SER A 72 5.68 10.51 4.33
CA SER A 72 4.66 10.22 3.33
C SER A 72 4.40 8.72 3.19
N SER A 73 3.12 8.37 3.13
CA SER A 73 2.64 7.02 2.82
C SER A 73 2.33 6.88 1.33
N PHE A 74 2.35 5.64 0.86
CA PHE A 74 1.77 5.26 -0.42
C PHE A 74 0.41 4.60 -0.19
N VAL A 75 -0.61 4.99 -0.95
CA VAL A 75 -1.94 4.38 -0.92
C VAL A 75 -2.24 3.85 -2.31
N GLY A 76 -2.55 2.57 -2.44
CA GLY A 76 -2.94 1.95 -3.71
C GLY A 76 -4.36 1.38 -3.65
N ASN A 77 -5.25 1.87 -4.52
CA ASN A 77 -6.59 1.30 -4.67
C ASN A 77 -6.52 0.06 -5.55
N THR A 78 -6.89 -1.08 -4.98
CA THR A 78 -6.84 -2.42 -5.58
C THR A 78 -8.13 -2.84 -6.27
N ALA A 79 -9.13 -1.95 -6.34
CA ALA A 79 -10.49 -2.18 -6.85
C ALA A 79 -11.35 -3.17 -6.05
N ASN A 80 -10.78 -4.27 -5.57
CA ASN A 80 -11.52 -5.29 -4.82
C ASN A 80 -10.71 -5.88 -3.66
N ARG A 81 -11.44 -6.56 -2.78
CA ARG A 81 -10.91 -7.13 -1.53
C ARG A 81 -9.92 -8.26 -1.76
N ASP A 82 -10.09 -9.06 -2.80
CA ASP A 82 -9.22 -10.22 -3.08
C ASP A 82 -7.83 -9.77 -3.54
N LEU A 83 -7.75 -8.75 -4.39
CA LEU A 83 -6.50 -8.14 -4.80
C LEU A 83 -5.78 -7.48 -3.62
N ALA A 84 -6.51 -6.82 -2.72
CA ALA A 84 -5.94 -6.32 -1.47
C ALA A 84 -5.38 -7.45 -0.59
N ARG A 85 -6.15 -8.53 -0.44
CA ARG A 85 -5.75 -9.70 0.35
C ARG A 85 -4.46 -10.33 -0.19
N ASP A 86 -4.39 -10.64 -1.49
CA ASP A 86 -3.20 -11.23 -2.12
C ASP A 86 -1.97 -10.33 -1.93
N ALA A 87 -2.12 -9.02 -2.11
CA ALA A 87 -1.02 -8.08 -1.93
C ALA A 87 -0.51 -8.04 -0.49
N ILE A 88 -1.41 -8.02 0.49
CA ILE A 88 -1.05 -8.03 1.91
C ILE A 88 -0.39 -9.37 2.29
N GLN A 89 -0.87 -10.49 1.78
CA GLN A 89 -0.24 -11.80 1.99
C GLN A 89 1.19 -11.84 1.42
N ARG A 90 1.41 -11.28 0.23
CA ARG A 90 2.76 -11.15 -0.35
C ARG A 90 3.66 -10.27 0.51
N LEU A 91 3.19 -9.09 0.91
CA LEU A 91 3.95 -8.18 1.79
C LEU A 91 4.29 -8.83 3.14
N ALA A 92 3.35 -9.58 3.72
CA ALA A 92 3.56 -10.32 4.97
C ALA A 92 4.65 -11.39 4.82
N ARG A 93 4.66 -12.13 3.71
CA ARG A 93 5.72 -13.11 3.39
C ARG A 93 7.09 -12.47 3.25
N MET A 94 7.16 -11.21 2.83
CA MET A 94 8.40 -10.43 2.76
C MET A 94 8.80 -9.80 4.10
N GLY A 95 8.08 -10.11 5.19
CA GLY A 95 8.40 -9.64 6.54
C GLY A 95 7.85 -8.25 6.87
N CYS A 96 7.00 -7.65 6.04
CA CYS A 96 6.43 -6.34 6.34
C CYS A 96 5.50 -6.39 7.57
N PRO A 97 5.63 -5.44 8.52
CA PRO A 97 4.72 -5.34 9.66
C PRO A 97 3.29 -5.03 9.22
N LEU A 98 2.32 -5.81 9.69
CA LEU A 98 0.91 -5.61 9.36
C LEU A 98 0.17 -4.86 10.48
N SER A 99 -0.76 -3.99 10.09
CA SER A 99 -1.79 -3.46 10.99
C SER A 99 -2.76 -4.57 11.43
N PRO A 100 -3.54 -4.35 12.51
CA PRO A 100 -4.61 -5.27 12.90
C PRO A 100 -5.66 -5.49 11.80
N ARG A 101 -6.01 -4.46 11.02
CA ARG A 101 -6.98 -4.58 9.91
C ARG A 101 -6.44 -5.41 8.76
N SER A 102 -5.16 -5.24 8.42
CA SER A 102 -4.48 -6.06 7.41
C SER A 102 -4.40 -7.52 7.84
N ARG A 103 -4.10 -7.77 9.12
CA ARG A 103 -4.09 -9.11 9.71
C ARG A 103 -5.48 -9.76 9.63
N ALA A 104 -6.51 -9.07 10.10
CA ALA A 104 -7.89 -9.54 10.03
C ALA A 104 -8.35 -9.83 8.58
N LEU A 105 -7.88 -9.06 7.60
CA LEU A 105 -8.23 -9.31 6.20
C LEU A 105 -7.71 -10.66 5.69
N ILE A 106 -6.49 -11.04 6.06
CA ILE A 106 -5.82 -12.25 5.55
C ILE A 106 -6.13 -13.51 6.37
N ASP A 107 -6.57 -13.34 7.63
CA ASP A 107 -6.95 -14.44 8.52
C ASP A 107 -8.41 -14.88 8.35
N GLY A 108 -9.29 -13.99 7.87
CA GLY A 108 -10.63 -14.32 7.39
C GLY A 108 -10.67 -14.56 5.89
#